data_AF-A0A5C3PNJ6-F1
#
_entry.id   AF-A0A5C3PNJ6-F1
#
_cell.length_a   1.000
_cell.length_b   1.000
_cell.length_c   1.000
_cell.angle_alpha   90.00
_cell.angle_beta   90.00
_cell.angle_gamma   90.00
#
_symmetry.space_group_name_H-M   'P 1'
#
loop_
_entity.id
_entity.type
_entity.pdbx_description
1 polymer ?
#
loop_
_entity_poly.entity_id
_entity_poly.type
_entity_poly.pdbx_seq_one_letter_code
_entity_poly.pdbx_strand_id
1 'polypeptide(L)'
;MSFAALRASARRVNVVAPSARVSRGALRNPAFRKYSTEAPQGSAPKSNNKLLIGGVAAAAIGGVAFWVYTSNSSSAREAGTALKSGAQAAKVATNFVPSKEDYQKVYNRIAEILDAAADKGYDDGSYGPILLRLAWHASGTYDKETNTGGSNYATMRFEPEAKHGANNGLNIARDLLEPIKQEFPWISYGDLWTLAGVAAVQELGGPKVAWRPGRIDGTADLCPPDGRLPDATQGADHVRNIFYRMGFNDQEIVALIGAHALGRCHSDRSGFEGPWTFSPTSVTNEFYKLLLNEKWVWKKWNGPKQLEDKKTHSLMMLPTDYVLVQDKSFKKWVKAYADDEDLWFKDFSAALSRLFELGVPTQQFVTPEAWIMKSSDEKDEN
;
A
#
# COMPACT_ATOMS: atom_id res chain seq x y z
N MET A 1 44.20 -8.66 41.99
CA MET A 1 42.85 -8.50 42.56
C MET A 1 42.12 -7.50 41.69
N SER A 2 40.90 -7.67 41.17
CA SER A 2 39.85 -8.66 41.35
C SER A 2 39.03 -8.71 40.05
N PHE A 3 38.64 -9.91 39.61
CA PHE A 3 37.68 -10.14 38.54
C PHE A 3 36.26 -9.97 39.08
N ALA A 4 35.37 -9.31 38.34
CA ALA A 4 33.93 -9.32 38.58
C ALA A 4 33.24 -9.89 37.33
N ALA A 5 32.68 -11.11 37.46
CA ALA A 5 31.85 -11.73 36.43
C ALA A 5 30.53 -12.21 37.05
N LEU A 6 29.49 -12.05 36.25
CA LEU A 6 28.07 -12.11 36.55
C LEU A 6 27.57 -13.46 37.12
N ARG A 7 26.57 -13.37 38.01
CA ARG A 7 25.70 -14.50 38.41
C ARG A 7 24.58 -14.67 37.38
N ALA A 8 24.53 -15.85 36.76
CA ALA A 8 23.38 -16.34 36.00
C ALA A 8 22.37 -17.02 36.95
N SER A 9 21.06 -16.80 36.73
CA SER A 9 19.98 -17.51 37.44
C SER A 9 19.21 -18.37 36.43
N ALA A 10 19.26 -19.69 36.64
CA ALA A 10 18.58 -20.69 35.83
C ALA A 10 17.14 -20.89 36.33
N ARG A 11 16.14 -20.69 35.45
CA ARG A 11 14.75 -21.13 35.69
C ARG A 11 14.56 -22.54 35.16
N ARG A 12 14.09 -23.43 36.04
CA ARG A 12 13.74 -24.83 35.75
C ARG A 12 12.41 -24.91 34.99
N VAL A 13 12.39 -25.80 33.99
CA VAL A 13 11.21 -26.25 33.25
C VAL A 13 10.61 -27.45 34.00
N ASN A 14 9.28 -27.45 34.23
CA ASN A 14 8.53 -28.63 34.65
C ASN A 14 7.59 -29.05 33.52
N VAL A 15 7.78 -30.27 33.04
CA VAL A 15 6.94 -30.98 32.07
C VAL A 15 6.05 -31.95 32.84
N VAL A 16 4.73 -31.92 32.61
CA VAL A 16 3.83 -33.03 32.98
C VAL A 16 2.84 -33.22 31.82
N ALA A 17 2.77 -34.45 31.32
CA ALA A 17 1.84 -34.93 30.30
C ALA A 17 0.93 -36.04 30.91
N PRO A 18 -0.05 -36.62 30.18
CA PRO A 18 -1.47 -36.52 30.51
C PRO A 18 -2.10 -37.85 30.99
N SER A 19 -3.33 -37.80 31.50
CA SER A 19 -4.12 -38.97 31.84
C SER A 19 -5.46 -39.00 31.10
N ALA A 20 -5.65 -40.07 30.34
CA ALA A 20 -6.86 -40.40 29.58
C ALA A 20 -7.94 -41.02 30.46
N ARG A 21 -9.22 -40.83 30.11
CA ARG A 21 -10.29 -41.81 30.35
C ARG A 21 -11.34 -41.77 29.25
N VAL A 22 -11.44 -42.90 28.56
CA VAL A 22 -12.51 -43.29 27.64
C VAL A 22 -13.55 -44.06 28.46
N SER A 23 -14.85 -43.85 28.22
CA SER A 23 -15.85 -44.89 28.44
C SER A 23 -16.85 -44.94 27.28
N ARG A 24 -17.17 -46.18 26.89
CA ARG A 24 -18.05 -46.61 25.81
C ARG A 24 -19.50 -46.69 26.29
N GLY A 25 -20.45 -46.57 25.37
CA GLY A 25 -21.81 -47.10 25.56
C GLY A 25 -22.79 -46.65 24.49
N ALA A 26 -23.07 -47.52 23.51
CA ALA A 26 -23.89 -47.24 22.35
C ALA A 26 -25.32 -47.81 22.48
N LEU A 27 -26.23 -47.17 21.75
CA LEU A 27 -27.42 -47.71 21.05
C LEU A 27 -28.68 -48.10 21.85
N ARG A 28 -29.79 -47.43 21.50
CA ARG A 28 -31.09 -48.06 21.21
C ARG A 28 -31.89 -47.18 20.23
N ASN A 29 -32.42 -47.81 19.19
CA ASN A 29 -33.26 -47.28 18.11
C ASN A 29 -34.56 -48.14 18.09
N PRO A 30 -35.50 -47.95 17.16
CA PRO A 30 -36.48 -46.88 16.96
C PRO A 30 -37.93 -47.35 17.29
N ALA A 31 -38.91 -46.44 17.29
CA ALA A 31 -40.33 -46.82 17.17
C ALA A 31 -41.11 -45.80 16.32
N PHE A 32 -41.66 -46.31 15.21
CA PHE A 32 -42.65 -45.66 14.35
C PHE A 32 -44.03 -45.61 15.03
N ARG A 33 -44.77 -44.51 14.87
CA ARG A 33 -46.21 -44.50 14.50
C ARG A 33 -46.65 -43.09 14.06
N LYS A 34 -47.53 -43.07 13.04
CA LYS A 34 -48.06 -41.90 12.33
C LYS A 34 -49.49 -41.54 12.77
N TYR A 35 -49.83 -40.27 12.52
CA TYR A 35 -51.13 -39.58 12.35
C TYR A 35 -52.08 -39.41 13.54
N SER A 36 -52.38 -38.15 13.87
CA SER A 36 -53.70 -37.51 13.69
C SER A 36 -53.59 -35.99 13.88
N THR A 37 -54.42 -35.26 13.14
CA THR A 37 -54.47 -33.81 12.90
C THR A 37 -54.98 -32.98 14.07
N GLU A 38 -54.38 -31.81 14.29
CA GLU A 38 -55.07 -30.62 14.83
C GLU A 38 -54.33 -29.34 14.39
N ALA A 39 -55.10 -28.30 14.05
CA ALA A 39 -54.61 -27.05 13.47
C ALA A 39 -54.13 -26.06 14.56
N PRO A 40 -52.99 -25.37 14.41
CA PRO A 40 -52.65 -24.26 15.30
C PRO A 40 -53.28 -22.95 14.82
N GLN A 41 -54.01 -22.30 15.72
CA GLN A 41 -54.41 -20.90 15.61
C GLN A 41 -53.18 -19.97 15.48
N GLY A 42 -53.36 -18.91 14.69
CA GLY A 42 -52.30 -18.04 14.21
C GLY A 42 -51.52 -17.31 15.31
N SER A 43 -50.19 -17.29 15.14
CA SER A 43 -49.32 -16.26 15.70
C SER A 43 -48.82 -15.40 14.53
N ALA A 44 -48.86 -14.07 14.71
CA ALA A 44 -48.46 -13.09 13.71
C ALA A 44 -47.02 -13.32 13.23
N PRO A 45 -46.71 -13.19 11.93
CA PRO A 45 -45.35 -13.40 11.44
C PRO A 45 -44.45 -12.26 11.89
N LYS A 46 -43.36 -12.58 12.59
CA LYS A 46 -42.21 -11.69 12.73
C LYS A 46 -41.68 -11.39 11.33
N SER A 47 -41.67 -10.12 10.92
CA SER A 47 -41.20 -9.68 9.61
C SER A 47 -39.72 -10.05 9.43
N ASN A 48 -39.45 -11.00 8.53
CA ASN A 48 -38.10 -11.42 8.21
C ASN A 48 -37.53 -10.52 7.11
N ASN A 49 -36.92 -9.40 7.51
CA ASN A 49 -36.33 -8.39 6.61
C ASN A 49 -35.28 -8.94 5.63
N LYS A 50 -34.79 -10.18 5.84
CA LYS A 50 -33.80 -10.82 4.95
C LYS A 50 -34.32 -11.05 3.53
N LEU A 51 -35.62 -11.33 3.34
CA LEU A 51 -36.18 -11.56 2.01
C LEU A 51 -36.41 -10.24 1.24
N LEU A 52 -36.82 -9.18 1.93
CA LEU A 52 -36.95 -7.85 1.33
C LEU A 52 -35.60 -7.26 0.96
N ILE A 53 -34.59 -7.39 1.85
CA ILE A 53 -33.21 -6.95 1.58
C ILE A 53 -32.62 -7.75 0.40
N GLY A 54 -32.84 -9.08 0.37
CA GLY A 54 -32.42 -9.92 -0.75
C GLY A 54 -33.10 -9.55 -2.08
N GLY A 55 -34.40 -9.22 -2.04
CA GLY A 55 -35.16 -8.81 -3.21
C GLY A 55 -34.75 -7.44 -3.75
N VAL A 56 -34.49 -6.45 -2.88
CA VAL A 56 -34.03 -5.11 -3.27
C VAL A 56 -32.60 -5.17 -3.82
N ALA A 57 -31.71 -5.96 -3.21
CA ALA A 57 -30.36 -6.16 -3.71
C ALA A 57 -30.35 -6.82 -5.10
N ALA A 58 -31.18 -7.85 -5.30
CA ALA A 58 -31.29 -8.53 -6.60
C ALA A 58 -31.85 -7.60 -7.70
N ALA A 59 -32.84 -6.76 -7.38
CA ALA A 59 -33.43 -5.81 -8.33
C ALA A 59 -32.46 -4.67 -8.70
N ALA A 60 -31.70 -4.14 -7.72
CA ALA A 60 -30.68 -3.13 -7.97
C ALA A 60 -29.53 -3.69 -8.83
N ILE A 61 -29.08 -4.91 -8.56
CA ILE A 61 -28.07 -5.62 -9.37
C ILE A 61 -28.59 -5.83 -10.79
N GLY A 62 -29.85 -6.26 -10.95
CA GLY A 62 -30.48 -6.45 -12.26
C GLY A 62 -30.60 -5.17 -13.08
N GLY A 63 -30.99 -4.06 -12.44
CA GLY A 63 -31.12 -2.75 -13.09
C GLY A 63 -29.76 -2.18 -13.54
N VAL A 64 -28.73 -2.29 -12.70
CA VAL A 64 -27.37 -1.87 -13.06
C VAL A 64 -26.80 -2.78 -14.15
N ALA A 65 -26.97 -4.10 -14.07
CA ALA A 65 -26.50 -5.04 -15.10
C ALA A 65 -27.16 -4.78 -16.46
N PHE A 66 -28.47 -4.48 -16.49
CA PHE A 66 -29.18 -4.10 -17.70
C PHE A 66 -28.68 -2.77 -18.28
N TRP A 67 -28.46 -1.77 -17.44
CA TRP A 67 -27.91 -0.48 -17.86
C TRP A 67 -26.48 -0.61 -18.40
N VAL A 68 -25.62 -1.39 -17.74
CA VAL A 68 -24.26 -1.71 -18.20
C VAL A 68 -24.27 -2.46 -19.53
N TYR A 69 -25.17 -3.43 -19.70
CA TYR A 69 -25.28 -4.21 -20.94
C TYR A 69 -25.76 -3.36 -22.13
N THR A 70 -26.57 -2.34 -21.87
CA THR A 70 -27.19 -1.50 -22.91
C THR A 70 -26.42 -0.20 -23.20
N SER A 71 -25.43 0.15 -22.38
CA SER A 71 -24.72 1.44 -22.46
C SER A 71 -23.25 1.26 -22.84
N ASN A 72 -22.77 2.07 -23.80
CA ASN A 72 -21.37 2.05 -24.26
C ASN A 72 -20.53 3.22 -23.69
N SER A 73 -20.97 3.81 -22.57
CA SER A 73 -20.30 4.94 -21.90
C SER A 73 -19.20 4.48 -20.92
N SER A 74 -18.24 5.34 -20.64
CA SER A 74 -17.23 5.13 -19.59
C SER A 74 -17.87 4.87 -18.21
N SER A 75 -18.95 5.58 -17.90
CA SER A 75 -19.74 5.39 -16.68
C SER A 75 -20.41 4.01 -16.57
N ALA A 76 -20.81 3.41 -17.69
CA ALA A 76 -21.36 2.05 -17.74
C ALA A 76 -20.28 0.99 -17.54
N ARG A 77 -19.07 1.23 -18.08
CA ARG A 77 -17.91 0.36 -17.82
C ARG A 77 -17.49 0.43 -16.35
N GLU A 78 -17.47 1.62 -15.76
CA GLU A 78 -17.19 1.83 -14.34
C GLU A 78 -18.23 1.18 -13.42
N ALA A 79 -19.52 1.33 -13.71
CA ALA A 79 -20.59 0.66 -12.96
C ALA A 79 -20.51 -0.87 -13.10
N GLY A 80 -20.15 -1.37 -14.29
CA GLY A 80 -19.95 -2.79 -14.55
C GLY A 80 -18.76 -3.37 -13.77
N THR A 81 -17.67 -2.61 -13.63
CA THR A 81 -16.49 -3.00 -12.82
C THR A 81 -16.81 -2.93 -11.32
N ALA A 82 -17.50 -1.89 -10.87
CA ALA A 82 -17.92 -1.72 -9.48
C ALA A 82 -18.90 -2.80 -9.02
N LEU A 83 -19.77 -3.31 -9.91
CA LEU A 83 -20.69 -4.40 -9.61
C LEU A 83 -19.97 -5.75 -9.44
N LYS A 84 -18.78 -5.91 -10.05
CA LYS A 84 -17.95 -7.12 -9.98
C LYS A 84 -17.02 -7.14 -8.77
N SER A 85 -16.79 -6.01 -8.09
CA SER A 85 -15.91 -5.95 -6.92
C SER A 85 -16.67 -6.01 -5.59
N GLY A 86 -16.35 -7.02 -4.77
CA GLY A 86 -17.07 -7.32 -3.53
C GLY A 86 -17.06 -6.20 -2.47
N ALA A 87 -16.07 -5.31 -2.49
CA ALA A 87 -15.97 -4.17 -1.56
C ALA A 87 -17.08 -3.13 -1.79
N GLN A 88 -17.44 -2.86 -3.05
CA GLN A 88 -18.53 -1.95 -3.38
C GLN A 88 -19.90 -2.60 -3.12
N ALA A 89 -20.03 -3.91 -3.39
CA ALA A 89 -21.22 -4.67 -3.04
C ALA A 89 -21.50 -4.64 -1.53
N ALA A 90 -20.45 -4.68 -0.69
CA ALA A 90 -20.58 -4.52 0.76
C ALA A 90 -21.02 -3.10 1.17
N LYS A 91 -20.45 -2.04 0.59
CA LYS A 91 -20.89 -0.64 0.83
C LYS A 91 -22.37 -0.43 0.44
N VAL A 92 -22.78 -0.93 -0.72
CA VAL A 92 -24.17 -0.84 -1.22
C VAL A 92 -25.13 -1.68 -0.38
N ALA A 93 -24.72 -2.87 0.08
CA ALA A 93 -25.55 -3.73 0.91
C ALA A 93 -25.72 -3.22 2.36
N THR A 94 -24.77 -2.42 2.86
CA THR A 94 -24.75 -1.94 4.25
C THR A 94 -25.12 -0.46 4.40
N ASN A 95 -25.22 0.29 3.30
CA ASN A 95 -25.40 1.75 3.30
C ASN A 95 -24.33 2.49 4.12
N PHE A 96 -23.14 1.90 4.25
CA PHE A 96 -22.02 2.45 5.01
C PHE A 96 -21.12 3.30 4.13
N VAL A 97 -21.04 4.60 4.45
CA VAL A 97 -20.09 5.54 3.85
C VAL A 97 -19.00 5.82 4.90
N PRO A 98 -17.77 5.32 4.73
CA PRO A 98 -16.74 5.47 5.76
C PRO A 98 -16.34 6.93 5.95
N SER A 99 -16.23 7.38 7.21
CA SER A 99 -15.81 8.74 7.56
C SER A 99 -14.29 8.89 7.66
N LYS A 100 -13.80 10.11 7.89
CA LYS A 100 -12.38 10.36 8.17
C LYS A 100 -11.89 9.53 9.36
N GLU A 101 -12.70 9.41 10.40
CA GLU A 101 -12.39 8.64 11.61
C GLU A 101 -12.27 7.14 11.32
N ASP A 102 -13.04 6.61 10.37
CA ASP A 102 -12.91 5.19 9.97
C ASP A 102 -11.60 4.94 9.23
N TYR A 103 -11.21 5.83 8.31
CA TYR A 103 -9.90 5.76 7.67
C TYR A 103 -8.74 6.03 8.64
N GLN A 104 -8.94 6.88 9.66
CA GLN A 104 -7.94 7.07 10.71
C GLN A 104 -7.72 5.77 11.51
N LYS A 105 -8.74 4.95 11.76
CA LYS A 105 -8.56 3.62 12.39
C LYS A 105 -7.69 2.71 11.51
N VAL A 106 -7.91 2.72 10.19
CA VAL A 106 -7.08 1.96 9.25
C VAL A 106 -5.63 2.48 9.26
N TYR A 107 -5.44 3.80 9.21
CA TYR A 107 -4.12 4.44 9.35
C TYR A 107 -3.42 3.97 10.63
N ASN A 108 -4.12 3.96 11.77
CA ASN A 108 -3.55 3.54 13.06
C ASN A 108 -3.09 2.09 13.02
N ARG A 109 -3.91 1.20 12.45
CA ARG A 109 -3.54 -0.21 12.28
C ARG A 109 -2.33 -0.38 11.34
N ILE A 110 -2.20 0.47 10.33
CA ILE A 110 -1.00 0.49 9.48
C ILE A 110 0.21 0.96 10.29
N ALA A 111 0.11 2.06 11.05
CA ALA A 111 1.21 2.55 11.87
C ALA A 111 1.73 1.46 12.83
N GLU A 112 0.83 0.76 13.52
CA GLU A 112 1.18 -0.32 14.44
C GLU A 112 1.90 -1.53 13.78
N ILE A 113 1.74 -1.77 12.47
CA ILE A 113 2.53 -2.84 11.80
C ILE A 113 3.92 -2.35 11.38
N LEU A 114 4.16 -1.04 11.23
CA LEU A 114 5.46 -0.51 10.82
C LEU A 114 6.53 -0.91 11.83
N ASP A 115 6.23 -0.75 13.12
CA ASP A 115 7.14 -1.04 14.24
C ASP A 115 7.32 -2.54 14.48
N ALA A 116 6.33 -3.36 14.10
CA ALA A 116 6.42 -4.81 14.19
C ALA A 116 7.50 -5.42 13.27
N ALA A 117 8.08 -4.64 12.36
CA ALA A 117 9.19 -5.06 11.52
C ALA A 117 10.46 -5.35 12.33
N ALA A 118 10.72 -4.56 13.38
CA ALA A 118 11.91 -4.72 14.23
C ALA A 118 11.91 -6.09 14.92
N ASP A 119 10.76 -6.48 15.50
CA ASP A 119 10.58 -7.79 16.15
C ASP A 119 10.71 -8.97 15.18
N LYS A 120 10.40 -8.73 13.90
CA LYS A 120 10.46 -9.73 12.82
C LYS A 120 11.81 -9.77 12.11
N GLY A 121 12.76 -8.89 12.46
CA GLY A 121 14.07 -8.80 11.82
C GLY A 121 14.00 -8.43 10.34
N TYR A 122 13.01 -7.65 9.93
CA TYR A 122 12.82 -7.26 8.53
C TYR A 122 13.61 -5.99 8.18
N ASP A 123 14.47 -6.10 7.15
CA ASP A 123 15.31 -5.01 6.62
C ASP A 123 15.96 -4.16 7.74
N ASP A 124 15.64 -2.88 7.80
CA ASP A 124 16.18 -1.89 8.74
C ASP A 124 15.27 -1.67 9.97
N GLY A 125 14.36 -2.61 10.23
CA GLY A 125 13.44 -2.56 11.36
C GLY A 125 12.15 -1.77 11.11
N SER A 126 11.79 -1.48 9.86
CA SER A 126 10.50 -0.88 9.49
C SER A 126 9.95 -1.40 8.16
N TYR A 127 8.64 -1.63 8.08
CA TYR A 127 7.95 -1.88 6.80
C TYR A 127 7.61 -0.60 6.02
N GLY A 128 7.82 0.59 6.60
CA GLY A 128 7.45 1.85 5.96
C GLY A 128 8.02 2.01 4.55
N PRO A 129 9.33 1.78 4.31
CA PRO A 129 9.90 1.92 2.98
C PRO A 129 9.24 1.04 1.91
N ILE A 130 8.92 -0.23 2.23
CA ILE A 130 8.27 -1.13 1.26
C ILE A 130 6.79 -0.78 1.04
N LEU A 131 6.09 -0.26 2.05
CA LEU A 131 4.71 0.22 1.90
C LEU A 131 4.64 1.50 1.05
N LEU A 132 5.57 2.44 1.23
CA LEU A 132 5.68 3.60 0.34
C LEU A 132 6.02 3.16 -1.10
N ARG A 133 6.92 2.19 -1.27
CA ARG A 133 7.21 1.62 -2.59
C ARG A 133 5.98 0.96 -3.22
N LEU A 134 5.19 0.21 -2.47
CA LEU A 134 3.94 -0.37 -2.97
C LEU A 134 2.98 0.73 -3.46
N ALA A 135 2.78 1.78 -2.66
CA ALA A 135 1.91 2.91 -3.02
C ALA A 135 2.40 3.64 -4.28
N TRP A 136 3.70 3.90 -4.37
CA TRP A 136 4.35 4.48 -5.56
C TRP A 136 4.12 3.59 -6.79
N HIS A 137 4.45 2.30 -6.71
CA HIS A 137 4.33 1.38 -7.85
C HIS A 137 2.87 1.17 -8.29
N ALA A 138 1.93 1.11 -7.35
CA ALA A 138 0.51 1.01 -7.67
C ALA A 138 0.01 2.26 -8.42
N SER A 139 0.60 3.43 -8.18
CA SER A 139 0.21 4.69 -8.82
C SER A 139 1.01 4.98 -10.09
N GLY A 140 2.28 4.56 -10.14
CA GLY A 140 3.26 4.92 -11.17
C GLY A 140 3.01 4.29 -12.55
N THR A 141 2.04 3.39 -12.66
CA THR A 141 1.62 2.81 -13.94
C THR A 141 0.67 3.71 -14.73
N TYR A 142 0.27 4.85 -14.18
CA TYR A 142 -0.64 5.79 -14.83
C TYR A 142 -0.08 6.32 -16.15
N ASP A 143 -0.98 6.46 -17.11
CA ASP A 143 -0.74 7.07 -18.41
C ASP A 143 -1.86 8.06 -18.70
N LYS A 144 -1.51 9.35 -18.75
CA LYS A 144 -2.48 10.44 -18.93
C LYS A 144 -3.13 10.46 -20.32
N GLU A 145 -2.47 9.92 -21.34
CA GLU A 145 -2.97 9.96 -22.73
C GLU A 145 -4.07 8.92 -22.93
N THR A 146 -3.89 7.75 -22.31
CA THR A 146 -4.85 6.63 -22.39
C THR A 146 -5.82 6.59 -21.20
N ASN A 147 -5.53 7.32 -20.13
CA ASN A 147 -6.20 7.28 -18.84
C ASN A 147 -6.31 5.84 -18.26
N THR A 148 -5.21 5.09 -18.32
CA THR A 148 -5.11 3.71 -17.82
C THR A 148 -3.98 3.56 -16.81
N GLY A 149 -4.02 2.47 -16.02
CA GLY A 149 -3.13 2.28 -14.88
C GLY A 149 -3.46 3.24 -13.73
N GLY A 150 -2.51 3.46 -12.83
CA GLY A 150 -2.71 4.25 -11.63
C GLY A 150 -3.30 3.43 -10.48
N SER A 151 -3.43 4.08 -9.32
CA SER A 151 -3.79 3.39 -8.07
C SER A 151 -5.25 2.96 -7.98
N ASN A 152 -6.10 3.49 -8.86
CA ASN A 152 -7.49 3.04 -8.98
C ASN A 152 -7.50 1.59 -9.46
N TYR A 153 -8.50 0.80 -9.05
CA TYR A 153 -8.67 -0.62 -9.38
C TYR A 153 -7.72 -1.61 -8.70
N ALA A 154 -6.59 -1.14 -8.15
CA ALA A 154 -5.60 -1.97 -7.46
C ALA A 154 -5.24 -3.23 -8.24
N THR A 155 -4.91 -3.05 -9.52
CA THR A 155 -4.73 -4.13 -10.50
C THR A 155 -3.49 -4.97 -10.23
N MET A 156 -2.51 -4.46 -9.47
CA MET A 156 -1.32 -5.20 -9.04
C MET A 156 -1.60 -6.41 -8.12
N ARG A 157 -2.87 -6.68 -7.81
CA ARG A 157 -3.32 -7.96 -7.21
C ARG A 157 -3.34 -9.10 -8.21
N PHE A 158 -3.39 -8.80 -9.51
CA PHE A 158 -3.62 -9.75 -10.57
C PHE A 158 -2.40 -9.90 -11.48
N GLU A 159 -2.29 -11.05 -12.14
CA GLU A 159 -1.39 -11.22 -13.27
C GLU A 159 -1.97 -10.54 -14.53
N PRO A 160 -1.12 -9.94 -15.38
CA PRO A 160 0.34 -10.00 -15.36
C PRO A 160 1.02 -9.00 -14.40
N GLU A 161 0.35 -7.93 -13.97
CA GLU A 161 0.98 -6.80 -13.28
C GLU A 161 1.70 -7.19 -11.98
N ALA A 162 1.12 -8.10 -11.20
CA ALA A 162 1.71 -8.61 -9.97
C ALA A 162 3.08 -9.28 -10.17
N LYS A 163 3.37 -9.75 -11.40
CA LYS A 163 4.59 -10.47 -11.81
C LYS A 163 5.52 -9.64 -12.72
N HIS A 164 5.17 -8.40 -13.04
CA HIS A 164 6.12 -7.52 -13.74
C HIS A 164 7.41 -7.38 -12.93
N GLY A 165 8.56 -7.41 -13.60
CA GLY A 165 9.86 -7.45 -12.91
C GLY A 165 10.08 -6.25 -11.97
N ALA A 166 9.56 -5.08 -12.32
CA ALA A 166 9.61 -3.89 -11.47
C ALA A 166 8.89 -4.08 -10.12
N ASN A 167 7.90 -4.96 -10.03
CA ASN A 167 7.09 -5.21 -8.83
C ASN A 167 7.63 -6.35 -7.95
N ASN A 168 8.79 -6.93 -8.29
CA ASN A 168 9.45 -7.94 -7.46
C ASN A 168 9.60 -7.46 -6.01
N GLY A 169 9.28 -8.35 -5.06
CA GLY A 169 9.28 -8.10 -3.62
C GLY A 169 7.99 -7.44 -3.09
N LEU A 170 7.15 -6.82 -3.92
CA LEU A 170 5.95 -6.12 -3.44
C LEU A 170 4.84 -7.08 -2.98
N ASN A 171 4.93 -8.38 -3.25
CA ASN A 171 4.08 -9.38 -2.61
C ASN A 171 4.20 -9.33 -1.09
N ILE A 172 5.40 -9.06 -0.54
CA ILE A 172 5.61 -8.93 0.92
C ILE A 172 4.71 -7.82 1.49
N ALA A 173 4.68 -6.65 0.84
CA ALA A 173 3.84 -5.53 1.26
C ALA A 173 2.35 -5.81 1.08
N ARG A 174 1.94 -6.49 0.00
CA ARG A 174 0.54 -6.88 -0.22
C ARG A 174 0.07 -7.87 0.85
N ASP A 175 0.86 -8.91 1.12
CA ASP A 175 0.55 -9.94 2.12
C ASP A 175 0.51 -9.34 3.53
N LEU A 176 1.36 -8.36 3.82
CA LEU A 176 1.38 -7.64 5.09
C LEU A 176 0.10 -6.83 5.34
N LEU A 177 -0.49 -6.25 4.29
CA LEU A 177 -1.71 -5.45 4.38
C LEU A 177 -3.00 -6.28 4.32
N GLU A 178 -2.93 -7.56 3.95
CA GLU A 178 -4.10 -8.44 3.83
C GLU A 178 -4.87 -8.62 5.16
N PRO A 179 -4.22 -8.83 6.33
CA PRO A 179 -4.95 -8.85 7.61
C PRO A 179 -5.73 -7.56 7.90
N ILE A 180 -5.18 -6.40 7.51
CA ILE A 180 -5.85 -5.10 7.66
C ILE A 180 -7.05 -5.02 6.71
N LYS A 181 -6.91 -5.51 5.48
CA LYS A 181 -8.03 -5.62 4.52
C LYS A 181 -9.17 -6.49 5.06
N GLN A 182 -8.84 -7.56 5.78
CA GLN A 182 -9.80 -8.47 6.42
C GLN A 182 -10.49 -7.83 7.62
N GLU A 183 -9.77 -7.03 8.41
CA GLU A 183 -10.31 -6.26 9.54
C GLU A 183 -11.25 -5.14 9.07
N PHE A 184 -10.90 -4.48 7.96
CA PHE A 184 -11.67 -3.39 7.36
C PHE A 184 -12.18 -3.77 5.97
N PRO A 185 -13.14 -4.71 5.84
CA PRO A 185 -13.56 -5.26 4.54
C PRO A 185 -14.16 -4.21 3.58
N TRP A 186 -14.58 -3.06 4.11
CA TRP A 186 -15.13 -1.93 3.36
C TRP A 186 -14.08 -1.10 2.60
N ILE A 187 -12.80 -1.14 2.98
CA ILE A 187 -11.74 -0.38 2.29
C ILE A 187 -11.38 -1.08 0.98
N SER A 188 -11.18 -0.33 -0.11
CA SER A 188 -10.61 -0.89 -1.34
C SER A 188 -9.11 -1.14 -1.15
N TYR A 189 -8.53 -2.03 -1.95
CA TYR A 189 -7.08 -2.24 -1.92
C TYR A 189 -6.32 -0.98 -2.37
N GLY A 190 -6.86 -0.23 -3.32
CA GLY A 190 -6.23 1.01 -3.79
C GLY A 190 -6.16 2.07 -2.69
N ASP A 191 -7.26 2.25 -1.94
CA ASP A 191 -7.26 3.15 -0.79
C ASP A 191 -6.33 2.64 0.32
N LEU A 192 -6.34 1.33 0.60
CA LEU A 192 -5.46 0.72 1.61
C LEU A 192 -3.97 0.93 1.29
N TRP A 193 -3.55 0.67 0.05
CA TRP A 193 -2.15 0.77 -0.34
C TRP A 193 -1.67 2.22 -0.37
N THR A 194 -2.46 3.16 -0.88
CA THR A 194 -2.07 4.58 -0.89
C THR A 194 -2.10 5.18 0.52
N LEU A 195 -3.06 4.81 1.37
CA LEU A 195 -3.06 5.20 2.78
C LEU A 195 -1.85 4.62 3.53
N ALA A 196 -1.41 3.42 3.18
CA ALA A 196 -0.20 2.84 3.75
C ALA A 196 1.07 3.59 3.35
N GLY A 197 1.13 4.11 2.13
CA GLY A 197 2.20 5.02 1.71
C GLY A 197 2.19 6.34 2.50
N VAL A 198 1.01 6.91 2.75
CA VAL A 198 0.84 8.12 3.60
C VAL A 198 1.32 7.85 5.03
N ALA A 199 0.88 6.75 5.64
CA ALA A 199 1.31 6.36 6.98
C ALA A 199 2.82 6.14 7.04
N ALA A 200 3.41 5.46 6.05
CA ALA A 200 4.86 5.27 5.97
C ALA A 200 5.64 6.59 5.94
N VAL A 201 5.18 7.61 5.20
CA VAL A 201 5.86 8.91 5.19
C VAL A 201 5.74 9.62 6.53
N GLN A 202 4.51 9.70 7.07
CA GLN A 202 4.25 10.47 8.28
C GLN A 202 4.86 9.84 9.53
N GLU A 203 4.73 8.52 9.72
CA GLU A 203 5.27 7.82 10.91
C GLU A 203 6.81 7.76 10.91
N LEU A 204 7.45 7.90 9.74
CA LEU A 204 8.92 7.93 9.62
C LEU A 204 9.48 9.37 9.65
N GLY A 205 8.72 10.31 10.21
CA GLY A 205 9.15 11.70 10.44
C GLY A 205 9.04 12.63 9.22
N GLY A 206 8.34 12.20 8.18
CA GLY A 206 8.12 13.00 6.97
C GLY A 206 6.96 14.00 7.09
N PRO A 207 6.69 14.75 6.00
CA PRO A 207 5.62 15.74 5.99
C PRO A 207 4.24 15.11 6.02
N LYS A 208 3.24 15.89 6.45
CA LYS A 208 1.82 15.53 6.29
C LYS A 208 1.45 15.45 4.83
N VAL A 209 0.72 14.40 4.44
CA VAL A 209 0.30 14.17 3.05
C VAL A 209 -1.21 14.26 2.97
N ALA A 210 -1.69 15.21 2.18
CA ALA A 210 -3.11 15.32 1.85
C ALA A 210 -3.57 14.09 1.08
N TRP A 211 -4.62 13.41 1.56
CA TRP A 211 -5.08 12.15 0.97
C TRP A 211 -6.59 12.08 0.85
N ARG A 212 -7.08 11.57 -0.29
CA ARG A 212 -8.50 11.30 -0.51
C ARG A 212 -8.76 9.80 -0.72
N PRO A 213 -9.74 9.23 0.00
CA PRO A 213 -10.29 7.92 -0.33
C PRO A 213 -11.31 8.00 -1.46
N GLY A 214 -11.56 6.87 -2.10
CA GLY A 214 -12.56 6.76 -3.16
C GLY A 214 -12.22 5.73 -4.22
N ARG A 215 -11.00 5.18 -4.22
CA ARG A 215 -10.61 4.17 -5.19
C ARG A 215 -11.52 2.97 -5.06
N ILE A 216 -11.81 2.35 -6.20
CA ILE A 216 -12.61 1.14 -6.27
C ILE A 216 -11.74 -0.02 -6.69
N ASP A 217 -12.08 -1.24 -6.26
CA ASP A 217 -11.38 -2.44 -6.72
C ASP A 217 -11.88 -2.81 -8.12
N GLY A 218 -10.95 -3.17 -9.01
CA GLY A 218 -11.25 -3.65 -10.34
C GLY A 218 -10.87 -5.11 -10.54
N THR A 219 -10.72 -5.47 -11.81
CA THR A 219 -10.50 -6.83 -12.32
C THR A 219 -9.22 -6.91 -13.15
N ALA A 220 -8.73 -8.13 -13.41
CA ALA A 220 -7.44 -8.39 -14.05
C ALA A 220 -7.32 -7.83 -15.49
N ASP A 221 -8.43 -7.63 -16.21
CA ASP A 221 -8.45 -7.03 -17.55
C ASP A 221 -8.05 -5.56 -17.57
N LEU A 222 -8.00 -4.90 -16.40
CA LEU A 222 -7.54 -3.53 -16.24
C LEU A 222 -6.04 -3.42 -15.97
N CYS A 223 -5.31 -4.55 -15.87
CA CYS A 223 -3.87 -4.54 -15.67
C CYS A 223 -3.17 -3.74 -16.79
N PRO A 224 -2.31 -2.77 -16.44
CA PRO A 224 -1.51 -2.04 -17.41
C PRO A 224 -0.46 -2.95 -18.05
N PRO A 225 0.06 -2.60 -19.23
CA PRO A 225 1.20 -3.30 -19.81
C PRO A 225 2.46 -3.11 -18.94
N ASP A 226 3.43 -4.01 -19.08
CA ASP A 226 4.76 -3.86 -18.47
C ASP A 226 5.53 -2.67 -19.08
N GLY A 227 6.61 -2.25 -18.43
CA GLY A 227 7.49 -1.17 -18.89
C GLY A 227 6.99 0.24 -18.57
N ARG A 228 5.87 0.40 -17.84
CA ARG A 228 5.40 1.71 -17.38
C ARG A 228 6.15 2.24 -16.16
N LEU A 229 6.84 1.39 -15.41
CA LEU A 229 7.66 1.79 -14.26
C LEU A 229 9.12 2.03 -14.70
N PRO A 230 9.88 2.90 -14.00
CA PRO A 230 11.21 3.30 -14.44
C PRO A 230 12.23 2.15 -14.33
N ASP A 231 13.27 2.24 -15.17
CA ASP A 231 14.42 1.35 -15.18
C ASP A 231 15.59 2.13 -14.56
N ALA A 232 16.11 1.61 -13.46
CA ALA A 232 17.14 2.24 -12.65
C ALA A 232 18.50 2.38 -13.36
N THR A 233 18.69 1.70 -14.50
CA THR A 233 19.95 1.72 -15.26
C THR A 233 20.03 2.84 -16.31
N GLN A 234 18.94 3.59 -16.50
CA GLN A 234 18.79 4.55 -17.60
C GLN A 234 19.16 5.99 -17.21
N GLY A 235 19.19 6.86 -18.22
CA GLY A 235 19.54 8.28 -18.08
C GLY A 235 18.36 9.22 -17.83
N ALA A 236 18.64 10.53 -17.79
CA ALA A 236 17.65 11.58 -17.51
C ALA A 236 16.46 11.60 -18.47
N ASP A 237 16.67 11.32 -19.76
CA ASP A 237 15.58 11.27 -20.76
C ASP A 237 14.58 10.15 -20.44
N HIS A 238 15.06 8.99 -19.97
CA HIS A 238 14.18 7.90 -19.53
C HIS A 238 13.36 8.32 -18.31
N VAL A 239 14.00 8.91 -17.31
CA VAL A 239 13.33 9.42 -16.11
C VAL A 239 12.24 10.42 -16.51
N ARG A 240 12.54 11.39 -17.39
CA ARG A 240 11.54 12.33 -17.91
C ARG A 240 10.42 11.62 -18.64
N ASN A 241 10.72 10.71 -19.55
CA ASN A 241 9.70 9.99 -20.33
C ASN A 241 8.68 9.27 -19.44
N ILE A 242 9.16 8.59 -18.38
CA ILE A 242 8.28 7.89 -17.43
C ILE A 242 7.38 8.87 -16.68
N PHE A 243 7.94 9.96 -16.15
CA PHE A 243 7.19 10.88 -15.29
C PHE A 243 6.34 11.89 -16.08
N TYR A 244 6.78 12.30 -17.27
CA TYR A 244 6.01 13.20 -18.15
C TYR A 244 4.76 12.50 -18.70
N ARG A 245 4.81 11.17 -18.88
CA ARG A 245 3.63 10.34 -19.17
C ARG A 245 2.56 10.45 -18.07
N MET A 246 2.99 10.60 -16.82
CA MET A 246 2.10 10.83 -15.67
C MET A 246 1.73 12.31 -15.49
N GLY A 247 2.40 13.22 -16.22
CA GLY A 247 2.15 14.66 -16.19
C GLY A 247 2.98 15.44 -15.18
N PHE A 248 4.01 14.85 -14.59
CA PHE A 248 4.92 15.56 -13.69
C PHE A 248 5.94 16.41 -14.46
N ASN A 249 6.41 17.48 -13.83
CA ASN A 249 7.53 18.28 -14.32
C ASN A 249 8.87 17.89 -13.64
N ASP A 250 9.99 18.50 -14.05
CA ASP A 250 11.32 18.20 -13.49
C ASP A 250 11.44 18.41 -11.98
N GLN A 251 10.75 19.41 -11.43
CA GLN A 251 10.77 19.72 -10.00
C GLN A 251 10.05 18.62 -9.20
N GLU A 252 8.88 18.20 -9.67
CA GLU A 252 8.09 17.13 -9.04
C GLU A 252 8.79 15.76 -9.15
N ILE A 253 9.46 15.50 -10.27
CA ILE A 253 10.31 14.31 -10.46
C ILE A 253 11.37 14.23 -9.37
N VAL A 254 12.16 15.29 -9.21
CA VAL A 254 13.24 15.33 -8.22
C VAL A 254 12.67 15.21 -6.81
N ALA A 255 11.55 15.89 -6.52
CA ALA A 255 10.90 15.81 -5.21
C ALA A 255 10.51 14.38 -4.85
N LEU A 256 9.89 13.66 -5.79
CA LEU A 256 9.45 12.27 -5.61
C LEU A 256 10.61 11.29 -5.48
N ILE A 257 11.69 11.45 -6.26
CA ILE A 257 12.88 10.58 -6.14
C ILE A 257 13.56 10.75 -4.77
N GLY A 258 13.38 11.90 -4.10
CA GLY A 258 13.80 12.07 -2.70
C GLY A 258 13.29 11.00 -1.72
N ALA A 259 12.22 10.28 -2.06
CA ALA A 259 11.76 9.13 -1.29
C ALA A 259 12.81 8.01 -1.17
N HIS A 260 13.83 7.97 -2.04
CA HIS A 260 15.01 7.12 -1.88
C HIS A 260 15.84 7.47 -0.64
N ALA A 261 15.48 8.49 0.15
CA ALA A 261 15.94 8.62 1.53
C ALA A 261 15.60 7.39 2.39
N LEU A 262 14.56 6.64 2.01
CA LEU A 262 14.04 5.48 2.73
C LEU A 262 14.46 4.14 2.11
N GLY A 263 14.74 3.18 2.99
CA GLY A 263 14.96 1.78 2.69
C GLY A 263 16.27 1.50 1.97
N ARG A 264 16.24 0.44 1.19
CA ARG A 264 17.40 -0.12 0.49
C ARG A 264 16.98 -0.92 -0.74
N CYS A 265 17.93 -1.14 -1.64
CA CYS A 265 17.81 -2.15 -2.68
C CYS A 265 18.24 -3.53 -2.17
N HIS A 266 17.66 -4.58 -2.78
CA HIS A 266 18.00 -5.98 -2.52
C HIS A 266 18.28 -6.73 -3.81
N SER A 267 19.39 -7.46 -3.84
CA SER A 267 19.87 -8.14 -5.04
C SER A 267 18.88 -9.18 -5.59
N ASP A 268 18.10 -9.82 -4.72
CA ASP A 268 17.08 -10.81 -5.07
C ASP A 268 15.77 -10.20 -5.61
N ARG A 269 15.58 -8.88 -5.46
CA ARG A 269 14.39 -8.16 -5.91
C ARG A 269 14.65 -7.36 -7.18
N SER A 270 15.63 -6.44 -7.12
CA SER A 270 15.96 -5.51 -8.20
C SER A 270 17.32 -5.76 -8.85
N GLY A 271 18.13 -6.65 -8.27
CA GLY A 271 19.53 -6.84 -8.66
C GLY A 271 20.49 -5.83 -8.05
N PHE A 272 20.01 -4.69 -7.52
CA PHE A 272 20.81 -3.69 -6.82
C PHE A 272 20.91 -4.00 -5.32
N GLU A 273 21.91 -3.46 -4.62
CA GLU A 273 22.16 -3.80 -3.21
C GLU A 273 22.57 -2.61 -2.35
N GLY A 274 21.89 -2.44 -1.22
CA GLY A 274 22.29 -1.51 -0.16
C GLY A 274 21.38 -0.28 -0.01
N PRO A 275 21.54 0.48 1.09
CA PRO A 275 20.77 1.68 1.37
C PRO A 275 21.34 2.93 0.68
N TRP A 276 20.48 3.91 0.45
CA TRP A 276 20.89 5.23 -0.05
C TRP A 276 21.43 6.16 1.05
N THR A 277 20.93 5.98 2.29
CA THR A 277 21.25 6.84 3.44
C THR A 277 21.69 5.99 4.64
N PHE A 278 22.28 6.63 5.64
CA PHE A 278 22.63 5.98 6.91
C PHE A 278 21.42 5.77 7.84
N SER A 279 20.28 6.39 7.52
CA SER A 279 19.04 6.35 8.29
C SER A 279 17.87 5.94 7.39
N PRO A 280 17.84 4.68 6.90
CA PRO A 280 16.87 4.23 5.90
C PRO A 280 15.42 4.17 6.40
N THR A 281 15.17 4.50 7.67
CA THR A 281 13.85 4.56 8.29
C THR A 281 13.49 5.97 8.76
N SER A 282 14.12 7.01 8.19
CA SER A 282 13.81 8.41 8.51
C SER A 282 13.67 9.23 7.22
N VAL A 283 12.52 9.87 7.04
CA VAL A 283 12.27 10.75 5.89
C VAL A 283 13.02 12.07 6.13
N THR A 284 14.16 12.24 5.47
CA THR A 284 15.03 13.41 5.61
C THR A 284 15.66 13.78 4.26
N ASN A 285 16.12 15.02 4.12
CA ASN A 285 16.73 15.47 2.87
C ASN A 285 18.18 14.96 2.68
N GLU A 286 18.63 14.03 3.53
CA GLU A 286 19.97 13.43 3.49
C GLU A 286 20.28 12.75 2.17
N PHE A 287 19.28 12.20 1.46
CA PHE A 287 19.47 11.68 0.11
C PHE A 287 20.15 12.72 -0.81
N TYR A 288 19.68 13.97 -0.81
CA TYR A 288 20.24 15.03 -1.66
C TYR A 288 21.60 15.51 -1.17
N LYS A 289 21.77 15.66 0.15
CA LYS A 289 23.05 16.06 0.76
C LYS A 289 24.14 15.03 0.45
N LEU A 290 23.86 13.75 0.64
CA LEU A 290 24.79 12.66 0.32
C LEU A 290 25.08 12.60 -1.18
N LEU A 291 24.05 12.73 -2.02
CA LEU A 291 24.21 12.72 -3.48
C LEU A 291 25.15 13.85 -3.97
N LEU A 292 25.11 15.03 -3.34
CA LEU A 292 25.97 16.17 -3.68
C LEU A 292 27.38 16.09 -3.08
N ASN A 293 27.49 15.63 -1.83
CA ASN A 293 28.71 15.81 -1.04
C ASN A 293 29.59 14.54 -0.96
N GLU A 294 29.01 13.35 -1.15
CA GLU A 294 29.79 12.13 -1.19
C GLU A 294 30.53 11.94 -2.50
N LYS A 295 31.69 11.28 -2.42
CA LYS A 295 32.44 10.88 -3.60
C LYS A 295 31.97 9.52 -4.08
N TRP A 296 31.14 9.52 -5.12
CA TRP A 296 30.62 8.30 -5.73
C TRP A 296 31.60 7.65 -6.71
N VAL A 297 31.71 6.33 -6.66
CA VAL A 297 32.48 5.50 -7.60
C VAL A 297 31.63 4.34 -8.10
N TRP A 298 31.90 3.87 -9.32
CA TRP A 298 31.24 2.66 -9.82
C TRP A 298 31.67 1.43 -9.03
N LYS A 299 30.70 0.74 -8.45
CA LYS A 299 30.90 -0.52 -7.73
C LYS A 299 31.39 -1.61 -8.67
N LYS A 300 32.44 -2.34 -8.28
CA LYS A 300 32.97 -3.48 -9.02
C LYS A 300 32.42 -4.78 -8.44
N TRP A 301 31.41 -5.35 -9.10
CA TRP A 301 30.65 -6.50 -8.61
C TRP A 301 29.89 -7.20 -9.75
N ASN A 302 29.18 -8.28 -9.43
CA ASN A 302 28.43 -9.10 -10.40
C ASN A 302 26.97 -8.65 -10.63
N GLY A 303 26.57 -7.52 -10.03
CA GLY A 303 25.24 -6.94 -10.21
C GLY A 303 25.19 -5.89 -11.34
N PRO A 304 24.05 -5.22 -11.52
CA PRO A 304 23.91 -4.11 -12.45
C PRO A 304 24.84 -2.94 -12.07
N LYS A 305 25.04 -2.00 -12.99
CA LYS A 305 25.84 -0.81 -12.72
C LYS A 305 25.23 -0.03 -11.55
N GLN A 306 26.00 0.10 -10.48
CA GLN A 306 25.60 0.75 -9.24
C GLN A 306 26.76 1.63 -8.79
N LEU A 307 26.46 2.78 -8.18
CA LEU A 307 27.46 3.57 -7.50
C LEU A 307 27.51 3.21 -6.02
N GLU A 308 28.68 3.37 -5.42
CA GLU A 308 28.89 3.29 -3.98
C GLU A 308 29.73 4.48 -3.50
N ASP A 309 29.58 4.86 -2.24
CA ASP A 309 30.39 5.91 -1.66
C ASP A 309 31.84 5.42 -1.52
N LYS A 310 32.81 6.25 -1.90
CA LYS A 310 34.23 5.85 -1.92
C LYS A 310 34.80 5.63 -0.51
N LYS A 311 34.23 6.27 0.51
CA LYS A 311 34.83 6.34 1.84
C LYS A 311 34.56 5.08 2.65
N THR A 312 33.32 4.63 2.66
CA THR A 312 32.82 3.54 3.50
C THR A 312 32.33 2.35 2.70
N HIS A 313 31.97 2.55 1.42
CA HIS A 313 31.36 1.53 0.55
C HIS A 313 30.07 0.95 1.14
N SER A 314 29.40 1.68 2.04
CA SER A 314 28.18 1.23 2.70
C SER A 314 26.90 1.80 2.10
N LEU A 315 27.01 2.93 1.40
CA LEU A 315 25.89 3.57 0.70
C LEU A 315 25.94 3.26 -0.78
N MET A 316 24.77 3.35 -1.43
CA MET A 316 24.63 3.19 -2.86
C MET A 316 23.81 4.32 -3.49
N MET A 317 24.01 4.51 -4.80
CA MET A 317 23.10 5.27 -5.65
C MET A 317 22.84 4.47 -6.92
N LEU A 318 21.60 4.51 -7.40
CA LEU A 318 21.26 3.99 -8.73
C LEU A 318 21.83 4.93 -9.81
N PRO A 319 22.07 4.44 -11.03
CA PRO A 319 22.37 5.31 -12.17
C PRO A 319 21.33 6.43 -12.35
N THR A 320 20.05 6.13 -12.17
CA THR A 320 18.96 7.13 -12.21
C THR A 320 18.97 8.14 -11.07
N ASP A 321 19.55 7.82 -9.91
CA ASP A 321 19.75 8.80 -8.84
C ASP A 321 20.91 9.73 -9.21
N TYR A 322 21.99 9.17 -9.74
CA TYR A 322 23.17 9.92 -10.08
C TYR A 322 22.96 10.89 -11.25
N VAL A 323 22.03 10.60 -12.18
CA VAL A 323 21.70 11.56 -13.24
C VAL A 323 21.11 12.86 -12.70
N LEU A 324 20.53 12.87 -11.50
CA LEU A 324 19.96 14.08 -10.90
C LEU A 324 21.03 15.16 -10.67
N VAL A 325 22.30 14.80 -10.47
CA VAL A 325 23.42 15.75 -10.33
C VAL A 325 24.22 15.98 -11.61
N GLN A 326 23.88 15.25 -12.68
CA GLN A 326 24.48 15.41 -14.01
C GLN A 326 23.63 16.31 -14.91
N ASP A 327 22.30 16.17 -14.85
CA ASP A 327 21.37 17.00 -15.60
C ASP A 327 21.21 18.39 -14.96
N LYS A 328 21.30 19.45 -15.77
CA LYS A 328 21.29 20.83 -15.26
C LYS A 328 19.97 21.22 -14.60
N SER A 329 18.84 20.76 -15.14
CA SER A 329 17.51 21.09 -14.64
C SER A 329 17.24 20.35 -13.33
N PHE A 330 17.52 19.04 -13.28
CA PHE A 330 17.38 18.26 -12.05
C PHE A 330 18.32 18.76 -10.94
N LYS A 331 19.58 19.04 -11.27
CA LYS A 331 20.59 19.46 -10.29
C LYS A 331 20.22 20.75 -9.55
N LYS A 332 19.48 21.66 -10.21
CA LYS A 332 18.96 22.86 -9.57
C LYS A 332 18.06 22.51 -8.37
N TRP A 333 17.15 21.56 -8.55
CA TRP A 333 16.23 21.12 -7.50
C TRP A 333 16.92 20.26 -6.44
N VAL A 334 17.86 19.40 -6.84
CA VAL A 334 18.69 18.64 -5.88
C VAL A 334 19.40 19.59 -4.91
N LYS A 335 19.97 20.68 -5.41
CA LYS A 335 20.61 21.70 -4.54
C LYS A 335 19.60 22.39 -3.63
N ALA A 336 18.47 22.84 -4.19
CA ALA A 336 17.43 23.51 -3.41
C ALA A 336 16.93 22.64 -2.25
N TYR A 337 16.68 21.35 -2.50
CA TYR A 337 16.21 20.42 -1.47
C TYR A 337 17.31 19.98 -0.49
N ALA A 338 18.58 19.94 -0.90
CA ALA A 338 19.68 19.70 0.03
C ALA A 338 19.88 20.87 1.01
N ASP A 339 19.64 22.10 0.55
CA ASP A 339 19.80 23.33 1.34
C ASP A 339 18.57 23.61 2.24
N ASP A 340 17.37 23.17 1.83
CA ASP A 340 16.10 23.47 2.49
C ASP A 340 15.18 22.23 2.54
N GLU A 341 15.10 21.60 3.72
CA GLU A 341 14.27 20.41 3.95
C GLU A 341 12.77 20.74 3.95
N ASP A 342 12.38 21.91 4.49
CA ASP A 342 10.98 22.33 4.53
C ASP A 342 10.43 22.54 3.10
N LEU A 343 11.25 23.13 2.22
CA LEU A 343 10.93 23.26 0.81
C LEU A 343 10.73 21.88 0.16
N TRP A 344 11.64 20.93 0.41
CA TRP A 344 11.49 19.58 -0.12
C TRP A 344 10.23 18.90 0.43
N PHE A 345 9.97 18.97 1.72
CA PHE A 345 8.80 18.39 2.37
C PHE A 345 7.48 18.92 1.79
N LYS A 346 7.40 20.24 1.58
CA LYS A 346 6.25 20.87 0.94
C LYS A 346 6.03 20.34 -0.48
N ASP A 347 7.09 20.28 -1.27
CA ASP A 347 7.02 19.89 -2.67
C ASP A 347 6.79 18.38 -2.85
N PHE A 348 7.44 17.57 -2.02
CA PHE A 348 7.30 16.11 -1.97
C PHE A 348 5.90 15.69 -1.57
N SER A 349 5.35 16.26 -0.49
CA SER A 349 3.99 15.95 -0.05
C SER A 349 2.93 16.30 -1.10
N ALA A 350 3.08 17.45 -1.78
CA ALA A 350 2.20 17.86 -2.86
C ALA A 350 2.30 16.91 -4.07
N ALA A 351 3.51 16.57 -4.51
CA ALA A 351 3.72 15.67 -5.64
C ALA A 351 3.24 14.24 -5.34
N LEU A 352 3.45 13.74 -4.10
CA LEU A 352 3.02 12.42 -3.67
C LEU A 352 1.49 12.33 -3.54
N SER A 353 0.86 13.37 -2.98
CA SER A 353 -0.61 13.48 -2.94
C SER A 353 -1.19 13.42 -4.36
N ARG A 354 -0.65 14.22 -5.28
CA ARG A 354 -1.05 14.23 -6.69
C ARG A 354 -0.86 12.86 -7.34
N LEU A 355 0.28 12.21 -7.15
CA LEU A 355 0.56 10.88 -7.68
C LEU A 355 -0.52 9.88 -7.30
N PHE A 356 -0.87 9.83 -6.01
CA PHE A 356 -1.83 8.86 -5.52
C PHE A 356 -3.22 9.06 -6.14
N GLU A 357 -3.56 10.26 -6.58
CA GLU A 357 -4.86 10.58 -7.18
C GLU A 357 -4.91 10.43 -8.71
N LEU A 358 -3.78 10.21 -9.38
CA LEU A 358 -3.74 10.07 -10.84
C LEU A 358 -4.65 8.93 -11.32
N GLY A 359 -5.53 9.25 -12.27
CA GLY A 359 -6.46 8.29 -12.87
C GLY A 359 -7.69 7.95 -12.00
N VAL A 360 -7.86 8.57 -10.83
CA VAL A 360 -9.07 8.42 -10.01
C VAL A 360 -10.12 9.46 -10.45
N PRO A 361 -11.28 9.05 -10.98
CA PRO A 361 -12.35 9.98 -11.33
C PRO A 361 -12.81 10.80 -10.12
N THR A 362 -13.02 12.10 -10.30
CA THR A 362 -13.37 13.02 -9.20
C THR A 362 -14.64 12.61 -8.45
N GLN A 363 -15.60 12.01 -9.15
CA GLN A 363 -16.87 11.53 -8.59
C GLN A 363 -16.71 10.30 -7.70
N GLN A 364 -15.56 9.61 -7.75
CA GLN A 364 -15.29 8.44 -6.91
C GLN A 364 -14.81 8.85 -5.51
N PHE A 365 -14.25 10.06 -5.35
CA PHE A 365 -13.78 10.50 -4.04
C PHE A 365 -14.94 10.61 -3.05
N VAL A 366 -14.73 10.07 -1.84
CA VAL A 366 -15.73 10.12 -0.75
C VAL A 366 -15.93 11.54 -0.24
N THR A 367 -14.94 12.40 -0.45
CA THR A 367 -14.89 13.79 0.02
C THR A 367 -14.32 14.69 -1.08
N PRO A 368 -14.85 15.92 -1.25
CA PRO A 368 -14.25 16.89 -2.15
C PRO A 368 -12.88 17.37 -1.64
N GLU A 369 -12.74 17.49 -0.31
CA GLU A 369 -11.53 17.97 0.36
C GLU A 369 -10.64 16.81 0.80
N ALA A 370 -9.33 16.96 0.63
CA ALA A 370 -8.35 15.99 1.10
C ALA A 370 -8.22 16.00 2.62
N TRP A 371 -7.99 14.82 3.19
CA TRP A 371 -7.81 14.66 4.62
C TRP A 371 -6.34 14.58 4.98
N ILE A 372 -5.99 15.19 6.10
CA ILE A 372 -4.72 14.98 6.81
C ILE A 372 -4.99 14.01 7.95
N MET A 373 -4.29 12.87 7.93
CA MET A 373 -4.35 11.86 8.98
C MET A 373 -3.40 12.22 10.11
N LYS A 374 -3.81 11.94 11.34
CA LYS A 374 -2.96 12.14 12.51
C LYS A 374 -1.97 11.00 12.64
N SER A 375 -0.70 11.34 12.87
CA SER A 375 0.33 10.34 13.17
C SER A 375 0.22 9.84 14.62
N SER A 376 0.97 8.80 14.97
CA SER A 376 0.85 8.20 16.30
C SER A 376 1.33 9.11 17.43
N ASP A 377 2.35 9.94 17.19
CA ASP A 377 2.84 10.97 18.12
C ASP A 377 1.82 12.08 18.42
N GLU A 378 0.98 12.45 17.45
CA GLU A 378 -0.08 13.46 17.62
C GLU A 378 -1.32 12.94 18.37
N LYS A 379 -1.39 11.63 18.66
CA LYS A 379 -2.50 11.06 19.46
C LYS A 379 -2.30 11.27 20.95
N ASP A 380 -1.06 11.35 21.39
CA ASP A 380 -0.70 11.45 22.81
C ASP A 380 -0.82 12.89 23.36
N GLU A 381 -1.17 13.87 22.51
CA GLU A 381 -1.31 15.29 22.87
C GLU A 381 -2.73 15.73 23.30
N ASN A 382 -3.71 14.82 23.41
CA ASN A 382 -5.10 15.14 23.80
C ASN A 382 -5.60 14.43 25.05
#